data_AF-A0A0B4H8P3-F1
#
_entry.id   AF-A0A0B4H8P3-F1
#
_cell.length_a   1.000
_cell.length_b   1.000
_cell.length_c   1.000
_cell.angle_alpha   90.00
_cell.angle_beta   90.00
_cell.angle_gamma   90.00
#
_symmetry.space_group_name_H-M   'P 1'
#
loop_
_entity.id
_entity.type
_entity.pdbx_description
1 polymer ?
#
loop_
_entity_poly.entity_id
_entity_poly.type
_entity_poly.pdbx_seq_one_letter_code
_entity_poly.pdbx_strand_id
1 'polypeptide(L)'
;MLFALVPLLAAGVAQAGPVQTSPKLSKELVINSYQLYPENIDYDAKTRLAYISVLYNSTVAVYDPFTNKVTKTIAFDKLSYDPVLHSSGVQVDPLGRLSVIVNAGAAFDTRGADISGDNFLVKYDLARGQELWRANLTAVTGGVYSGFQDIEHDGCGNSFAVGTWPSSIVRVSKDGKDAAAWYLADDKDHTKKGLTGLASKGDILLATEHTGSRLLRFDMKAERGVPVVVPVGQDGVGERPDGIYLPSRFEGKVLLVSSQQEGTVVLRSEDGAWTSAQRLGVVPNKFAGQGGSTTASVQIEDRIFVSTEWFGDAANKVPGTLSGNRTEFPLYDITSDVEKILA
;
A
#
# COMPACT_ATOMS: atom_id res chain seq x y z
N MET A 1 12.26 -80.97 -8.94
CA MET A 1 10.96 -80.28 -9.12
C MET A 1 11.10 -78.87 -8.59
N LEU A 2 11.24 -77.88 -9.47
CA LEU A 2 11.40 -76.47 -9.13
C LEU A 2 10.23 -75.73 -9.77
N PHE A 3 9.33 -75.16 -8.95
CA PHE A 3 8.24 -74.31 -9.42
C PHE A 3 8.76 -72.89 -9.62
N ALA A 4 8.69 -72.38 -10.85
CA ALA A 4 8.95 -70.99 -11.16
C ALA A 4 7.63 -70.19 -11.00
N LEU A 5 7.60 -69.25 -10.05
CA LEU A 5 6.56 -68.22 -9.96
C LEU A 5 6.87 -67.09 -10.94
N VAL A 6 5.93 -66.80 -11.83
CA VAL A 6 5.92 -65.59 -12.67
C VAL A 6 5.08 -64.52 -11.95
N PRO A 7 5.58 -63.29 -11.73
CA PRO A 7 4.77 -62.22 -11.20
C PRO A 7 3.95 -61.56 -12.32
N LEU A 8 2.63 -61.46 -12.13
CA LEU A 8 1.76 -60.59 -12.93
C LEU A 8 1.99 -59.14 -12.50
N LEU A 9 2.51 -58.30 -13.39
CA LEU A 9 2.50 -56.85 -13.27
C LEU A 9 1.12 -56.33 -13.69
N ALA A 10 0.32 -55.88 -12.74
CA ALA A 10 -0.91 -55.14 -13.01
C ALA A 10 -0.54 -53.70 -13.42
N ALA A 11 -0.86 -53.33 -14.66
CA ALA A 11 -0.75 -51.96 -15.14
C ALA A 11 -1.89 -51.13 -14.54
N GLY A 12 -1.58 -50.31 -13.54
CA GLY A 12 -2.51 -49.30 -13.01
C GLY A 12 -2.68 -48.17 -14.02
N VAL A 13 -3.87 -48.04 -14.60
CA VAL A 13 -4.25 -46.87 -15.40
C VAL A 13 -4.42 -45.70 -14.43
N ALA A 14 -3.48 -44.77 -14.41
CA ALA A 14 -3.62 -43.51 -13.69
C ALA A 14 -4.70 -42.68 -14.38
N GLN A 15 -5.89 -42.59 -13.78
CA GLN A 15 -6.89 -41.60 -14.15
C GLN A 15 -6.33 -40.22 -13.85
N ALA A 16 -6.00 -39.45 -14.89
CA ALA A 16 -5.78 -38.02 -14.78
C ALA A 16 -7.09 -37.39 -14.27
N GLY A 17 -7.09 -36.94 -13.02
CA GLY A 17 -8.18 -36.15 -12.46
C GLY A 17 -8.40 -34.88 -13.28
N PRO A 18 -9.61 -34.30 -13.26
CA PRO A 18 -9.90 -33.07 -13.98
C PRO A 18 -8.90 -31.99 -13.55
N VAL A 19 -8.21 -31.40 -14.53
CA VAL A 19 -7.35 -30.25 -14.34
C VAL A 19 -8.23 -29.14 -13.78
N GLN A 20 -8.10 -28.86 -12.48
CA GLN A 20 -8.79 -27.76 -11.82
C GLN A 20 -8.15 -26.46 -12.34
N THR A 21 -8.71 -25.93 -13.43
CA THR A 21 -8.29 -24.63 -13.97
C THR A 21 -8.55 -23.58 -12.90
N SER A 22 -7.49 -22.99 -12.35
CA SER A 22 -7.62 -21.87 -11.41
C SER A 22 -8.48 -20.77 -12.06
N PRO A 23 -9.39 -20.12 -11.31
CA PRO A 23 -10.20 -19.04 -11.86
C PRO A 23 -9.28 -17.96 -12.45
N LYS A 24 -9.63 -17.46 -13.64
CA LYS A 24 -8.86 -16.41 -14.30
C LYS A 24 -9.17 -15.05 -13.66
N LEU A 25 -8.13 -14.29 -13.33
CA LEU A 25 -8.26 -12.93 -12.83
C LEU A 25 -8.92 -12.01 -13.88
N SER A 26 -10.00 -11.34 -13.48
CA SER A 26 -10.70 -10.37 -14.34
C SER A 26 -9.85 -9.11 -14.56
N LYS A 27 -10.03 -8.46 -15.71
CA LYS A 27 -9.46 -7.12 -15.99
C LYS A 27 -10.27 -6.00 -15.35
N GLU A 28 -11.53 -6.27 -15.06
CA GLU A 28 -12.46 -5.32 -14.46
C GLU A 28 -12.96 -5.95 -13.17
N LEU A 29 -12.54 -5.37 -12.05
CA LEU A 29 -12.99 -5.75 -10.72
C LEU A 29 -13.81 -4.57 -10.19
N VAL A 30 -15.03 -4.88 -9.73
CA VAL A 30 -15.84 -3.94 -8.95
C VAL A 30 -16.08 -4.61 -7.62
N ILE A 31 -15.52 -4.02 -6.57
CA ILE A 31 -15.64 -4.54 -5.22
C ILE A 31 -16.97 -4.05 -4.66
N ASN A 32 -17.87 -5.00 -4.44
CA ASN A 32 -19.17 -4.75 -3.83
C ASN A 32 -19.02 -4.81 -2.30
N SER A 33 -18.84 -3.66 -1.69
CA SER A 33 -18.67 -3.53 -0.23
C SER A 33 -19.22 -2.17 0.20
N TYR A 34 -20.14 -2.16 1.15
CA TYR A 34 -20.65 -0.91 1.71
C TYR A 34 -19.52 -0.19 2.45
N GLN A 35 -19.31 1.09 2.12
CA GLN A 35 -18.35 1.96 2.79
C GLN A 35 -16.91 1.45 2.81
N LEU A 36 -16.43 0.89 1.67
CA LEU A 36 -15.04 0.44 1.56
C LEU A 36 -14.06 1.62 1.68
N TYR A 37 -14.17 2.63 0.80
CA TYR A 37 -13.26 3.79 0.72
C TYR A 37 -11.78 3.36 0.86
N PRO A 38 -11.22 2.74 -0.20
CA PRO A 38 -9.91 2.13 -0.16
C PRO A 38 -8.79 3.13 -0.44
N GLU A 39 -8.19 3.66 0.62
CA GLU A 39 -7.02 4.54 0.49
C GLU A 39 -5.79 3.77 0.00
N ASN A 40 -5.58 2.53 0.45
CA ASN A 40 -4.42 1.71 0.11
C ASN A 40 -4.80 0.23 -0.06
N ILE A 41 -3.98 -0.52 -0.79
CA ILE A 41 -4.15 -1.94 -1.09
C ILE A 41 -2.80 -2.62 -1.30
N ASP A 42 -2.63 -3.81 -0.76
CA ASP A 42 -1.50 -4.69 -1.05
C ASP A 42 -1.93 -6.15 -1.27
N TYR A 43 -1.09 -6.95 -1.92
CA TYR A 43 -1.38 -8.31 -2.35
C TYR A 43 -0.37 -9.33 -1.82
N ASP A 44 -0.85 -10.33 -1.08
CA ASP A 44 -0.02 -11.46 -0.68
C ASP A 44 -0.12 -12.58 -1.73
N ALA A 45 0.92 -12.70 -2.55
CA ALA A 45 1.02 -13.77 -3.55
C ALA A 45 1.02 -15.19 -2.94
N LYS A 46 1.37 -15.38 -1.66
CA LYS A 46 1.38 -16.70 -1.02
C LYS A 46 -0.04 -17.19 -0.72
N THR A 47 -0.88 -16.32 -0.15
CA THR A 47 -2.29 -16.65 0.14
C THR A 47 -3.22 -16.33 -1.01
N ARG A 48 -2.74 -15.56 -2.00
CA ARG A 48 -3.48 -15.04 -3.15
C ARG A 48 -4.65 -14.14 -2.75
N LEU A 49 -4.49 -13.42 -1.64
CA LEU A 49 -5.46 -12.47 -1.12
C LEU A 49 -4.90 -11.05 -1.18
N ALA A 50 -5.78 -10.08 -1.42
CA ALA A 50 -5.46 -8.67 -1.25
C ALA A 50 -5.99 -8.16 0.09
N TYR A 51 -5.30 -7.17 0.64
CA TYR A 51 -5.64 -6.48 1.87
C TYR A 51 -5.88 -5.02 1.52
N ILE A 52 -7.09 -4.56 1.77
CA ILE A 52 -7.57 -3.25 1.34
C ILE A 52 -7.90 -2.44 2.58
N SER A 53 -7.35 -1.24 2.69
CA SER A 53 -7.72 -0.36 3.78
C SER A 53 -9.21 0.01 3.69
N VAL A 54 -9.87 0.10 4.83
CA VAL A 54 -11.25 0.58 4.91
C VAL A 54 -11.21 1.89 5.69
N LEU A 55 -10.99 2.98 4.95
CA LEU A 55 -10.41 4.21 5.49
C LEU A 55 -11.11 4.65 6.77
N TYR A 56 -12.39 5.00 6.65
CA TYR A 56 -13.16 5.60 7.73
C TYR A 56 -13.63 4.61 8.80
N ASN A 57 -13.56 3.30 8.52
CA ASN A 57 -13.86 2.30 9.54
C ASN A 57 -12.63 1.93 10.37
N SER A 58 -11.43 2.40 10.01
CA SER A 58 -10.19 1.99 10.66
C SER A 58 -10.03 0.47 10.72
N THR A 59 -10.35 -0.20 9.61
CA THR A 59 -10.27 -1.67 9.46
C THR A 59 -9.58 -2.03 8.14
N VAL A 60 -9.34 -3.33 7.93
CA VAL A 60 -8.83 -3.86 6.65
C VAL A 60 -9.79 -4.91 6.11
N ALA A 61 -10.18 -4.78 4.84
CA ALA A 61 -10.93 -5.79 4.11
C ALA A 61 -9.97 -6.82 3.51
N VAL A 62 -10.24 -8.11 3.74
CA VAL A 62 -9.56 -9.23 3.08
C VAL A 62 -10.33 -9.58 1.83
N TYR A 63 -9.73 -9.38 0.68
CA TYR A 63 -10.37 -9.49 -0.63
C TYR A 63 -9.77 -10.66 -1.42
N ASP A 64 -10.63 -11.52 -1.95
CA ASP A 64 -10.28 -12.55 -2.92
C ASP A 64 -10.55 -12.02 -4.35
N PRO A 65 -9.50 -11.69 -5.12
CA PRO A 65 -9.65 -11.14 -6.46
C PRO A 65 -10.13 -12.16 -7.50
N PHE A 66 -10.05 -13.46 -7.20
CA PHE A 66 -10.46 -14.54 -8.12
C PHE A 66 -11.95 -14.87 -8.00
N THR A 67 -12.51 -14.69 -6.82
CA THR A 67 -13.96 -14.80 -6.60
C THR A 67 -14.66 -13.45 -6.56
N ASN A 68 -13.91 -12.34 -6.62
CA ASN A 68 -14.36 -10.96 -6.48
C ASN A 68 -15.20 -10.74 -5.21
N LYS A 69 -14.67 -11.17 -4.05
CA LYS A 69 -15.39 -11.10 -2.77
C LYS A 69 -14.51 -10.59 -1.64
N VAL A 70 -15.08 -9.71 -0.81
CA VAL A 70 -14.55 -9.47 0.52
C VAL A 70 -14.92 -10.67 1.39
N THR A 71 -13.92 -11.37 1.91
CA THR A 71 -14.07 -12.62 2.65
C THR A 71 -14.07 -12.43 4.15
N LYS A 72 -13.42 -11.36 4.64
CA LYS A 72 -13.27 -11.04 6.06
C LYS A 72 -12.96 -9.56 6.24
N THR A 73 -13.31 -9.03 7.42
CA THR A 73 -12.79 -7.75 7.92
C THR A 73 -11.86 -8.02 9.09
N ILE A 74 -10.67 -7.39 9.07
CA ILE A 74 -9.74 -7.35 10.18
C ILE A 74 -10.03 -6.06 10.95
N ALA A 75 -10.40 -6.20 12.21
CA ALA A 75 -10.60 -5.10 13.15
C ALA A 75 -9.56 -5.13 14.26
N PHE A 76 -9.25 -3.97 14.79
CA PHE A 76 -8.23 -3.72 15.80
C PHE A 76 -8.91 -3.17 17.05
N ASP A 77 -8.70 -3.86 18.18
CA ASP A 77 -9.32 -3.47 19.46
C ASP A 77 -8.99 -1.99 19.78
N LYS A 78 -10.05 -1.24 20.11
CA LYS A 78 -10.03 0.20 20.45
C LYS A 78 -9.53 1.16 19.36
N LEU A 79 -9.29 0.68 18.13
CA LEU A 79 -8.90 1.53 17.01
C LEU A 79 -9.95 1.50 15.89
N SER A 80 -10.51 0.33 15.60
CA SER A 80 -11.55 0.20 14.58
C SER A 80 -12.87 0.84 15.00
N TYR A 81 -13.56 1.42 14.02
CA TYR A 81 -14.83 2.13 14.15
C TYR A 81 -14.79 3.36 15.05
N ASP A 82 -13.59 3.85 15.39
CA ASP A 82 -13.44 5.15 16.01
C ASP A 82 -13.61 6.24 14.93
N PRO A 83 -14.55 7.19 15.10
CA PRO A 83 -14.81 8.23 14.10
C PRO A 83 -13.67 9.23 13.88
N VAL A 84 -12.64 9.24 14.74
CA VAL A 84 -11.47 10.13 14.57
C VAL A 84 -10.26 9.46 13.92
N LEU A 85 -10.31 8.12 13.77
CA LEU A 85 -9.21 7.34 13.22
C LEU A 85 -9.52 6.87 11.80
N HIS A 86 -8.46 6.78 11.01
CA HIS A 86 -8.45 6.32 9.64
C HIS A 86 -7.49 5.12 9.48
N SER A 87 -7.85 4.10 8.70
CA SER A 87 -6.89 3.10 8.22
C SER A 87 -6.39 3.52 6.84
N SER A 88 -5.15 4.02 6.77
CA SER A 88 -4.54 4.48 5.53
C SER A 88 -3.69 3.39 4.89
N GLY A 89 -2.40 3.33 5.23
CA GLY A 89 -1.43 2.40 4.67
C GLY A 89 -1.66 0.95 5.08
N VAL A 90 -1.57 0.02 4.11
CA VAL A 90 -1.61 -1.44 4.32
C VAL A 90 -0.51 -2.07 3.47
N GLN A 91 0.31 -2.93 4.07
CA GLN A 91 1.40 -3.60 3.36
C GLN A 91 1.73 -4.94 4.02
N VAL A 92 1.92 -5.98 3.21
CA VAL A 92 2.35 -7.31 3.62
C VAL A 92 3.88 -7.33 3.64
N ASP A 93 4.45 -7.63 4.80
CA ASP A 93 5.90 -7.67 4.98
C ASP A 93 6.51 -8.96 4.40
N PRO A 94 7.84 -9.02 4.20
CA PRO A 94 8.52 -10.21 3.67
C PRO A 94 8.30 -11.50 4.49
N LEU A 95 7.89 -11.38 5.75
CA LEU A 95 7.60 -12.50 6.64
C LEU A 95 6.14 -12.99 6.53
N GLY A 96 5.33 -12.39 5.65
CA GLY A 96 3.92 -12.72 5.46
C GLY A 96 3.01 -12.20 6.57
N ARG A 97 3.37 -11.05 7.16
CA ARG A 97 2.56 -10.37 8.18
C ARG A 97 2.01 -9.08 7.61
N LEU A 98 0.81 -8.70 8.01
CA LEU A 98 0.21 -7.44 7.58
C LEU A 98 0.66 -6.31 8.52
N SER A 99 1.05 -5.19 7.93
CA SER A 99 1.29 -3.94 8.64
C SER A 99 0.23 -2.93 8.23
N VAL A 100 -0.31 -2.20 9.19
CA VAL A 100 -1.41 -1.25 8.97
C VAL A 100 -1.11 0.04 9.69
N ILE A 101 -1.26 1.17 9.01
CA ILE A 101 -1.30 2.48 9.63
C ILE A 101 -2.74 2.81 10.00
N VAL A 102 -2.94 3.07 11.30
CA VAL A 102 -4.18 3.65 11.81
C VAL A 102 -3.84 5.05 12.33
N ASN A 103 -4.21 6.08 11.58
CA ASN A 103 -3.84 7.47 11.84
C ASN A 103 -5.02 8.30 12.33
N ALA A 104 -4.73 9.43 12.96
CA ALA A 104 -5.74 10.44 13.21
C ALA A 104 -6.17 11.09 11.88
N GLY A 105 -7.48 11.06 11.59
CA GLY A 105 -8.04 11.62 10.35
C GLY A 105 -7.90 13.14 10.26
N ALA A 106 -7.91 13.82 11.41
CA ALA A 106 -7.85 15.29 11.51
C ALA A 106 -6.64 15.89 10.77
N ALA A 107 -5.48 15.22 10.77
CA ALA A 107 -4.29 15.67 10.06
C ALA A 107 -4.51 15.82 8.54
N PHE A 108 -5.40 15.00 7.96
CA PHE A 108 -5.72 15.03 6.53
C PHE A 108 -6.90 15.96 6.25
N ASP A 109 -7.96 15.86 7.06
CA ASP A 109 -9.18 16.66 6.92
C ASP A 109 -8.91 18.17 7.05
N THR A 110 -7.96 18.52 7.91
CA THR A 110 -7.55 19.91 8.18
C THR A 110 -6.30 20.35 7.42
N ARG A 111 -5.74 19.47 6.56
CA ARG A 111 -4.49 19.71 5.82
C ARG A 111 -3.34 20.12 6.73
N GLY A 112 -3.18 19.37 7.81
CA GLY A 112 -2.13 19.54 8.80
C GLY A 112 -2.37 20.64 9.82
N ALA A 113 -3.49 21.39 9.77
CA ALA A 113 -3.77 22.42 10.79
C ALA A 113 -4.02 21.80 12.19
N ASP A 114 -4.59 20.60 12.24
CA ASP A 114 -4.72 19.79 13.46
C ASP A 114 -3.96 18.47 13.30
N ILE A 115 -2.82 18.37 13.98
CA ILE A 115 -1.98 17.17 14.05
C ILE A 115 -1.99 16.52 15.44
N SER A 116 -2.94 16.91 16.31
CA SER A 116 -2.92 16.54 17.73
C SER A 116 -3.27 15.08 18.03
N GLY A 117 -3.87 14.37 17.08
CA GLY A 117 -4.30 12.99 17.26
C GLY A 117 -3.17 11.96 17.18
N ASP A 118 -3.40 10.81 17.80
CA ASP A 118 -2.46 9.69 17.80
C ASP A 118 -2.44 8.94 16.46
N ASN A 119 -1.27 8.41 16.10
CA ASN A 119 -1.05 7.56 14.94
C ASN A 119 -0.42 6.26 15.40
N PHE A 120 -0.88 5.14 14.84
CA PHE A 120 -0.46 3.81 15.23
C PHE A 120 0.04 3.02 14.03
N LEU A 121 1.13 2.29 14.23
CA LEU A 121 1.51 1.17 13.36
C LEU A 121 1.08 -0.11 14.05
N VAL A 122 0.23 -0.88 13.39
CA VAL A 122 -0.22 -2.20 13.85
C VAL A 122 0.47 -3.27 13.01
N LYS A 123 0.98 -4.33 13.65
CA LYS A 123 1.48 -5.54 12.98
C LYS A 123 0.56 -6.71 13.31
N TYR A 124 0.14 -7.44 12.29
CA TYR A 124 -0.87 -8.49 12.38
C TYR A 124 -0.37 -9.80 11.75
N ASP A 125 -0.56 -10.91 12.47
CA ASP A 125 -0.25 -12.27 12.00
C ASP A 125 -1.41 -12.77 11.14
N LEU A 126 -1.19 -12.82 9.82
CA LEU A 126 -2.20 -13.27 8.86
C LEU A 126 -2.56 -14.75 9.03
N ALA A 127 -1.60 -15.59 9.47
CA ALA A 127 -1.81 -17.02 9.65
C ALA A 127 -2.60 -17.33 10.93
N ARG A 128 -2.31 -16.61 12.02
CA ARG A 128 -3.00 -16.78 13.31
C ARG A 128 -4.26 -15.93 13.44
N GLY A 129 -4.41 -14.90 12.61
CA GLY A 129 -5.54 -13.99 12.67
C GLY A 129 -5.55 -13.13 13.94
N GLN A 130 -4.39 -12.66 14.40
CA GLN A 130 -4.28 -11.83 15.59
C GLN A 130 -3.24 -10.72 15.45
N GLU A 131 -3.43 -9.64 16.20
CA GLU A 131 -2.42 -8.60 16.35
C GLU A 131 -1.19 -9.16 17.07
N LEU A 132 0.00 -8.84 16.56
CA LEU A 132 1.29 -9.18 17.17
C LEU A 132 1.75 -8.08 18.12
N TRP A 133 1.66 -6.83 17.67
CA TRP A 133 2.02 -5.64 18.41
C TRP A 133 1.45 -4.39 17.73
N ARG A 134 1.41 -3.30 18.49
CA ARG A 134 1.16 -1.95 17.98
C ARG A 134 2.15 -0.96 18.57
N ALA A 135 2.53 0.05 17.80
CA ALA A 135 3.40 1.15 18.23
C ALA A 135 2.67 2.48 18.04
N ASN A 136 2.69 3.35 19.05
CA ASN A 136 2.22 4.74 18.92
C ASN A 136 3.36 5.58 18.30
N LEU A 137 3.18 5.97 17.03
CA LEU A 137 4.15 6.74 16.26
C LEU A 137 4.20 8.20 16.71
N THR A 138 3.08 8.76 17.14
CA THR A 138 2.99 10.12 17.71
C THR A 138 3.85 10.24 18.96
N ALA A 139 3.85 9.22 19.83
CA ALA A 139 4.69 9.19 21.02
C ALA A 139 6.19 9.19 20.68
N VAL A 140 6.60 8.50 19.60
CA VAL A 140 8.00 8.44 19.14
C VAL A 140 8.50 9.80 18.65
N THR A 141 7.63 10.60 18.04
CA THR A 141 7.96 11.92 17.50
C THR A 141 7.64 13.07 18.46
N GLY A 142 7.13 12.77 19.66
CA GLY A 142 6.72 13.76 20.66
C GLY A 142 5.54 14.62 20.23
N GLY A 143 4.70 14.14 19.31
CA GLY A 143 3.54 14.87 18.80
C GLY A 143 3.85 16.01 17.82
N VAL A 144 5.12 16.17 17.42
CA VAL A 144 5.54 17.25 16.50
C VAL A 144 5.37 16.85 15.03
N TYR A 145 5.30 15.54 14.74
CA TYR A 145 5.13 14.99 13.40
C TYR A 145 4.00 13.97 13.40
N SER A 146 3.10 14.05 12.42
CA SER A 146 1.83 13.33 12.38
C SER A 146 1.39 13.04 10.95
N GLY A 147 0.16 12.55 10.80
CA GLY A 147 -0.42 12.16 9.51
C GLY A 147 0.39 11.05 8.87
N PHE A 148 0.61 9.97 9.62
CA PHE A 148 1.22 8.77 9.06
C PHE A 148 0.25 8.16 8.06
N GLN A 149 0.69 7.88 6.83
CA GLN A 149 -0.21 7.40 5.77
C GLN A 149 0.28 6.17 5.01
N ASP A 150 1.58 5.88 5.05
CA ASP A 150 2.14 4.76 4.30
C ASP A 150 3.28 4.07 5.04
N ILE A 151 3.63 2.87 4.59
CA ILE A 151 4.61 1.99 5.23
C ILE A 151 5.34 1.09 4.24
N GLU A 152 6.60 0.83 4.53
CA GLU A 152 7.42 -0.16 3.83
C GLU A 152 8.28 -0.98 4.78
N HIS A 153 8.90 -2.05 4.28
CA HIS A 153 9.71 -2.95 5.08
C HIS A 153 11.09 -3.18 4.50
N ASP A 154 12.09 -3.36 5.36
CA ASP A 154 13.34 -3.98 4.92
C ASP A 154 13.21 -5.51 4.80
N GLY A 155 14.22 -6.16 4.22
CA GLY A 155 14.27 -7.62 4.11
C GLY A 155 14.28 -8.38 5.45
N CYS A 156 14.50 -7.69 6.59
CA CYS A 156 14.44 -8.27 7.93
C CYS A 156 13.04 -8.14 8.57
N GLY A 157 12.11 -7.41 7.93
CA GLY A 157 10.76 -7.15 8.42
C GLY A 157 10.66 -5.96 9.38
N ASN A 158 11.69 -5.11 9.47
CA ASN A 158 11.54 -3.82 10.16
C ASN A 158 10.67 -2.91 9.31
N SER A 159 9.77 -2.17 9.96
CA SER A 159 8.84 -1.27 9.28
C SER A 159 9.36 0.16 9.28
N PHE A 160 9.11 0.88 8.19
CA PHE A 160 9.37 2.30 8.02
C PHE A 160 8.03 2.97 7.72
N ALA A 161 7.51 3.74 8.67
CA ALA A 161 6.22 4.43 8.54
C ALA A 161 6.46 5.90 8.24
N VAL A 162 5.85 6.42 7.17
CA VAL A 162 6.02 7.82 6.75
C VAL A 162 4.93 8.70 7.33
N GLY A 163 5.35 9.81 7.95
CA GLY A 163 4.51 10.91 8.41
C GLY A 163 4.59 12.10 7.46
N THR A 164 3.44 12.73 7.25
CA THR A 164 3.25 13.76 6.21
C THR A 164 3.41 15.18 6.73
N TRP A 165 3.02 15.41 8.00
CA TRP A 165 2.82 16.73 8.56
C TRP A 165 3.56 16.88 9.90
N PRO A 166 4.75 17.49 9.90
CA PRO A 166 5.70 17.60 8.79
C PRO A 166 6.27 16.23 8.36
N SER A 167 7.08 16.22 7.30
CA SER A 167 7.79 15.02 6.82
C SER A 167 8.56 14.30 7.93
N SER A 168 8.28 13.02 8.11
CA SER A 168 9.02 12.14 9.01
C SER A 168 8.99 10.69 8.54
N ILE A 169 9.94 9.88 9.01
CA ILE A 169 9.89 8.42 8.89
C ILE A 169 10.26 7.84 10.25
N VAL A 170 9.37 7.02 10.82
CA VAL A 170 9.63 6.26 12.04
C VAL A 170 10.00 4.83 11.64
N ARG A 171 11.15 4.35 12.12
CA ARG A 171 11.56 2.95 11.98
C ARG A 171 11.11 2.17 13.20
N VAL A 172 10.40 1.07 13.00
CA VAL A 172 9.97 0.13 14.04
C VAL A 172 10.55 -1.24 13.76
N SER A 173 11.23 -1.81 14.75
CA SER A 173 11.76 -3.17 14.70
C SER A 173 10.68 -4.21 14.41
N LYS A 174 11.05 -5.33 13.77
CA LYS A 174 10.10 -6.40 13.39
C LYS A 174 9.25 -6.98 14.54
N ASP A 175 9.73 -6.87 15.78
CA ASP A 175 9.02 -7.34 16.98
C ASP A 175 8.34 -6.21 17.77
N GLY A 176 8.40 -4.97 17.26
CA GLY A 176 7.70 -3.81 17.81
C GLY A 176 8.34 -3.22 19.07
N LYS A 177 9.49 -3.73 19.53
CA LYS A 177 10.09 -3.29 20.82
C LYS A 177 10.89 -2.01 20.71
N ASP A 178 11.58 -1.84 19.59
CA ASP A 178 12.36 -0.64 19.29
C ASP A 178 11.64 0.18 18.22
N ALA A 179 11.32 1.43 18.54
CA ALA A 179 10.78 2.42 17.61
C ALA A 179 11.58 3.73 17.74
N ALA A 180 12.00 4.30 16.61
CA ALA A 180 12.81 5.50 16.59
C ALA A 180 12.41 6.42 15.43
N ALA A 181 12.43 7.72 15.67
CA ALA A 181 12.37 8.72 14.62
C ALA A 181 13.64 8.60 13.77
N TRP A 182 13.51 7.98 12.60
CA TRP A 182 14.64 7.63 11.75
C TRP A 182 15.00 8.78 10.80
N TYR A 183 13.99 9.46 10.28
CA TYR A 183 14.11 10.73 9.56
C TYR A 183 13.09 11.73 10.09
N LEU A 184 13.51 12.97 10.29
CA LEU A 184 12.66 14.10 10.64
C LEU A 184 13.10 15.27 9.76
N ALA A 185 12.17 15.92 9.07
CA ALA A 185 12.49 17.16 8.37
C ALA A 185 12.76 18.30 9.36
N ASP A 186 13.71 19.17 9.03
CA ASP A 186 14.03 20.34 9.86
C ASP A 186 12.91 21.38 9.87
N ASP A 187 12.17 21.51 8.76
CA ASP A 187 10.98 22.36 8.69
C ASP A 187 9.83 21.73 9.47
N LYS A 188 9.41 22.43 10.53
CA LYS A 188 8.33 22.00 11.43
C LYS A 188 6.97 22.62 11.10
N ASP A 189 6.87 23.34 9.98
CA ASP A 189 5.59 23.84 9.49
C ASP A 189 4.71 22.67 9.04
N HIS A 190 3.87 22.22 9.96
CA HIS A 190 2.94 21.13 9.76
C HIS A 190 1.78 21.48 8.82
N THR A 191 1.72 22.69 8.26
CA THR A 191 0.74 23.06 7.21
C THR A 191 1.31 22.92 5.80
N LYS A 192 2.59 22.55 5.66
CA LYS A 192 3.21 22.18 4.38
C LYS A 192 3.22 20.67 4.20
N LYS A 193 2.61 20.18 3.10
CA LYS A 193 2.50 18.74 2.84
C LYS A 193 3.89 18.19 2.52
N GLY A 194 4.31 17.22 3.31
CA GLY A 194 5.61 16.59 3.24
C GLY A 194 5.66 15.34 2.37
N LEU A 195 6.34 14.31 2.89
CA LEU A 195 6.42 12.99 2.29
C LEU A 195 5.05 12.33 2.21
N THR A 196 4.84 11.49 1.19
CA THR A 196 3.55 10.82 0.97
C THR A 196 3.63 9.30 0.95
N GLY A 197 4.10 8.71 -0.14
CA GLY A 197 4.15 7.26 -0.32
C GLY A 197 5.55 6.72 -0.11
N LEU A 198 5.64 5.42 0.20
CA LEU A 198 6.87 4.66 0.30
C LEU A 198 6.89 3.48 -0.67
N ALA A 199 8.07 3.16 -1.21
CA ALA A 199 8.31 1.88 -1.89
C ALA A 199 9.72 1.38 -1.57
N SER A 200 9.90 0.07 -1.39
CA SER A 200 11.19 -0.51 -1.04
C SER A 200 11.74 -1.49 -2.09
N LYS A 201 13.07 -1.55 -2.20
CA LYS A 201 13.80 -2.57 -2.98
C LYS A 201 15.15 -2.85 -2.36
N GLY A 202 15.30 -4.04 -1.77
CA GLY A 202 16.53 -4.40 -1.05
C GLY A 202 16.76 -3.46 0.12
N ASP A 203 17.87 -2.70 0.10
CA ASP A 203 18.20 -1.71 1.13
C ASP A 203 17.77 -0.29 0.76
N ILE A 204 17.07 -0.11 -0.37
CA ILE A 204 16.62 1.19 -0.85
C ILE A 204 15.18 1.42 -0.39
N LEU A 205 14.96 2.56 0.27
CA LEU A 205 13.63 3.12 0.48
C LEU A 205 13.45 4.34 -0.42
N LEU A 206 12.39 4.36 -1.21
CA LEU A 206 11.95 5.50 -1.99
C LEU A 206 10.80 6.19 -1.26
N ALA A 207 10.76 7.51 -1.35
CA ALA A 207 9.64 8.30 -0.87
C ALA A 207 9.31 9.42 -1.86
N THR A 208 8.03 9.67 -2.08
CA THR A 208 7.60 10.89 -2.78
C THR A 208 7.43 12.03 -1.80
N GLU A 209 7.75 13.22 -2.26
CA GLU A 209 7.49 14.45 -1.52
C GLU A 209 6.55 15.34 -2.31
N HIS A 210 5.51 15.82 -1.64
CA HIS A 210 4.53 16.70 -2.24
C HIS A 210 5.12 18.08 -2.55
N THR A 211 5.73 18.73 -1.55
CA THR A 211 6.35 20.04 -1.75
C THR A 211 7.61 19.89 -2.61
N GLY A 212 7.56 20.42 -3.84
CA GLY A 212 8.66 20.34 -4.80
C GLY A 212 8.63 19.10 -5.71
N SER A 213 7.60 18.26 -5.61
CA SER A 213 7.39 17.09 -6.49
C SER A 213 8.63 16.22 -6.67
N ARG A 214 9.36 15.95 -5.57
CA ARG A 214 10.63 15.23 -5.58
C ARG A 214 10.43 13.74 -5.30
N LEU A 215 11.31 12.92 -5.88
CA LEU A 215 11.56 11.54 -5.45
C LEU A 215 12.80 11.54 -4.56
N LEU A 216 12.69 10.98 -3.37
CA LEU A 216 13.78 10.83 -2.43
C LEU A 216 14.16 9.35 -2.30
N ARG A 217 15.45 9.11 -2.10
CA ARG A 217 16.05 7.81 -1.86
C ARG A 217 16.74 7.82 -0.50
N PHE A 218 16.52 6.78 0.29
CA PHE A 218 17.19 6.55 1.56
C PHE A 218 17.88 5.18 1.54
N ASP A 219 18.95 5.05 2.33
CA ASP A 219 19.60 3.78 2.63
C ASP A 219 19.03 3.23 3.94
N MET A 220 18.26 2.15 3.88
CA MET A 220 17.59 1.54 5.03
C MET A 220 18.57 0.93 6.05
N LYS A 221 19.82 0.68 5.67
CA LYS A 221 20.88 0.20 6.57
C LYS A 221 21.46 1.32 7.44
N ALA A 222 21.25 2.58 7.07
CA ALA A 222 21.75 3.70 7.83
C ALA A 222 21.08 3.77 9.21
N GLU A 223 21.83 4.22 10.22
CA GLU A 223 21.29 4.44 11.57
C GLU A 223 20.18 5.51 11.57
N ARG A 224 20.30 6.49 10.67
CA ARG A 224 19.31 7.56 10.43
C ARG A 224 19.05 7.71 8.94
N GLY A 225 17.83 8.09 8.60
CA GLY A 225 17.43 8.38 7.23
C GLY A 225 18.05 9.69 6.77
N VAL A 226 18.92 9.62 5.77
CA VAL A 226 19.46 10.78 5.08
C VAL A 226 18.95 10.75 3.64
N PRO A 227 18.04 11.66 3.25
CA PRO A 227 17.47 11.63 1.91
C PRO A 227 18.50 12.05 0.88
N VAL A 228 18.51 11.35 -0.25
CA VAL A 228 19.17 11.76 -1.49
C VAL A 228 18.08 12.02 -2.53
N VAL A 229 18.08 13.20 -3.15
CA VAL A 229 17.14 13.49 -4.24
C VAL A 229 17.48 12.62 -5.45
N VAL A 230 16.50 11.90 -5.97
CA VAL A 230 16.59 11.19 -7.23
C VAL A 230 16.19 12.15 -8.35
N PRO A 231 17.06 12.46 -9.32
CA PRO A 231 16.67 13.28 -10.47
C PRO A 231 15.60 12.55 -11.32
N VAL A 232 14.45 13.19 -11.56
CA VAL A 232 13.32 12.62 -12.35
C VAL A 232 13.00 13.44 -13.63
N GLY A 233 13.69 14.58 -13.84
CA GLY A 233 13.38 15.54 -14.91
C GLY A 233 12.57 16.74 -14.40
N GLN A 234 12.12 17.62 -15.30
CA GLN A 234 11.47 18.89 -14.94
C GLN A 234 10.12 18.70 -14.25
N ASP A 235 9.35 17.68 -14.63
CA ASP A 235 7.99 17.48 -14.12
C ASP A 235 7.95 16.58 -12.85
N GLY A 236 9.12 16.22 -12.30
CA GLY A 236 9.24 15.48 -11.06
C GLY A 236 8.39 14.20 -11.00
N VAL A 237 7.78 13.95 -9.84
CA VAL A 237 6.90 12.79 -9.58
C VAL A 237 5.42 13.07 -9.88
N GLY A 238 5.09 14.23 -10.46
CA GLY A 238 3.72 14.70 -10.66
C GLY A 238 3.19 15.58 -9.52
N GLU A 239 1.99 16.12 -9.71
CA GLU A 239 1.27 16.92 -8.73
C GLU A 239 0.51 16.03 -7.76
N ARG A 240 0.40 16.49 -6.51
CA ARG A 240 -0.37 15.80 -5.45
C ARG A 240 -0.09 14.29 -5.37
N PRO A 241 1.20 13.88 -5.22
CA PRO A 241 1.51 12.48 -5.02
C PRO A 241 0.84 11.97 -3.75
N ASP A 242 0.52 10.68 -3.79
CA ASP A 242 -0.05 9.89 -2.71
C ASP A 242 0.84 8.66 -2.48
N GLY A 243 0.31 7.44 -2.55
CA GLY A 243 1.10 6.20 -2.50
C GLY A 243 1.97 5.96 -3.74
N ILE A 244 3.03 5.18 -3.57
CA ILE A 244 3.92 4.74 -4.66
C ILE A 244 4.12 3.23 -4.60
N TYR A 245 4.44 2.62 -5.75
CA TYR A 245 4.51 1.16 -5.83
C TYR A 245 5.55 0.68 -6.84
N LEU A 246 6.30 -0.37 -6.49
CA LEU A 246 7.26 -1.05 -7.36
C LEU A 246 6.70 -2.42 -7.79
N PRO A 247 6.02 -2.54 -8.95
CA PRO A 247 5.53 -3.83 -9.42
C PRO A 247 6.68 -4.84 -9.59
N SER A 248 6.54 -6.02 -8.97
CA SER A 248 7.54 -7.08 -9.03
C SER A 248 7.85 -7.54 -10.45
N ARG A 249 6.89 -7.46 -11.37
CA ARG A 249 7.04 -7.80 -12.79
C ARG A 249 8.09 -6.96 -13.53
N PHE A 250 8.49 -5.81 -12.98
CA PHE A 250 9.51 -4.94 -13.56
C PHE A 250 10.82 -4.96 -12.78
N GLU A 251 11.02 -5.95 -11.89
CA GLU A 251 12.29 -6.17 -11.17
C GLU A 251 12.78 -4.92 -10.40
N GLY A 252 11.82 -4.11 -9.94
CA GLY A 252 12.07 -2.86 -9.23
C GLY A 252 12.78 -1.78 -10.07
N LYS A 253 12.60 -1.80 -11.41
CA LYS A 253 13.07 -0.77 -12.34
C LYS A 253 11.98 0.23 -12.73
N VAL A 254 10.72 -0.09 -12.45
CA VAL A 254 9.57 0.77 -12.73
C VAL A 254 8.88 1.10 -11.42
N LEU A 255 8.67 2.39 -11.17
CA LEU A 255 7.93 2.93 -10.03
C LEU A 255 6.67 3.58 -10.54
N LEU A 256 5.55 3.25 -9.92
CA LEU A 256 4.25 3.83 -10.16
C LEU A 256 3.98 4.83 -9.04
N VAL A 257 3.80 6.09 -9.39
CA VAL A 257 3.42 7.14 -8.43
C VAL A 257 1.94 7.45 -8.62
N SER A 258 1.15 7.25 -7.58
CA SER A 258 -0.25 7.63 -7.58
C SER A 258 -0.36 9.14 -7.38
N SER A 259 -0.83 9.85 -8.40
CA SER A 259 -1.23 11.25 -8.31
C SER A 259 -2.74 11.32 -8.20
N GLN A 260 -3.25 11.96 -7.15
CA GLN A 260 -4.68 12.01 -6.86
C GLN A 260 -5.50 12.49 -8.07
N GLN A 261 -4.98 13.42 -8.88
CA GLN A 261 -5.69 13.97 -10.04
C GLN A 261 -5.18 13.48 -11.38
N GLU A 262 -3.86 13.38 -11.59
CA GLU A 262 -3.31 13.00 -12.89
C GLU A 262 -3.56 11.52 -13.21
N GLY A 263 -3.55 10.65 -12.19
CA GLY A 263 -3.57 9.19 -12.33
C GLY A 263 -2.25 8.57 -11.91
N THR A 264 -1.77 7.56 -12.62
CA THR A 264 -0.55 6.85 -12.26
C THR A 264 0.62 7.35 -13.12
N VAL A 265 1.55 8.10 -12.52
CA VAL A 265 2.79 8.53 -13.16
C VAL A 265 3.76 7.35 -13.21
N VAL A 266 4.33 7.08 -14.39
CA VAL A 266 5.25 5.96 -14.62
C VAL A 266 6.68 6.47 -14.67
N LEU A 267 7.48 6.06 -13.69
CA LEU A 267 8.91 6.37 -13.61
C LEU A 267 9.73 5.12 -13.89
N ARG A 268 10.88 5.29 -14.55
CA ARG A 268 11.84 4.20 -14.83
C ARG A 268 13.24 4.53 -14.35
N SER A 269 13.86 3.61 -13.63
CA SER A 269 15.30 3.57 -13.39
C SER A 269 15.92 2.52 -14.31
N GLU A 270 17.06 2.82 -14.94
CA GLU A 270 17.70 1.91 -15.91
C GLU A 270 18.20 0.61 -15.25
N ASP A 271 18.78 0.73 -14.05
CA ASP A 271 19.36 -0.37 -13.28
C ASP A 271 18.53 -0.74 -12.03
N GLY A 272 17.55 0.09 -11.68
CA GLY A 272 16.76 -0.06 -10.47
C GLY A 272 17.55 0.20 -9.19
N ALA A 273 18.68 0.91 -9.28
CA ALA A 273 19.41 1.47 -8.15
C ALA A 273 18.84 2.83 -7.70
N TRP A 274 17.98 3.42 -8.55
CA TRP A 274 17.26 4.67 -8.28
C TRP A 274 18.17 5.85 -7.94
N THR A 275 19.38 5.89 -8.50
CA THR A 275 20.25 7.08 -8.46
C THR A 275 19.77 8.18 -9.40
N SER A 276 18.99 7.80 -10.41
CA SER A 276 18.23 8.66 -11.32
C SER A 276 17.01 7.91 -11.84
N ALA A 277 16.02 8.65 -12.31
CA ALA A 277 14.84 8.10 -12.97
C ALA A 277 14.40 8.98 -14.14
N GLN A 278 13.63 8.38 -15.05
CA GLN A 278 12.97 9.06 -16.15
C GLN A 278 11.46 9.02 -15.92
N ARG A 279 10.77 10.16 -15.98
CA ARG A 279 9.32 10.22 -16.12
C ARG A 279 8.95 9.87 -17.56
N LEU A 280 8.28 8.73 -17.75
CA LEU A 280 7.96 8.21 -19.08
C LEU A 280 6.57 8.65 -19.56
N GLY A 281 5.63 8.82 -18.64
CA GLY A 281 4.26 9.18 -18.97
C GLY A 281 3.32 9.02 -17.79
N VAL A 282 2.03 9.12 -18.06
CA VAL A 282 0.95 9.00 -17.07
C VAL A 282 -0.15 8.11 -17.65
N VAL A 283 -0.64 7.16 -16.86
CA VAL A 283 -1.93 6.51 -17.10
C VAL A 283 -3.02 7.37 -16.44
N PRO A 284 -3.93 8.00 -17.19
CA PRO A 284 -4.85 8.99 -16.62
C PRO A 284 -5.78 8.41 -15.54
N ASN A 285 -6.11 9.22 -14.53
CA ASN A 285 -7.14 8.88 -13.55
C ASN A 285 -8.51 8.74 -14.25
N LYS A 286 -9.00 7.50 -14.36
CA LYS A 286 -10.26 7.15 -15.04
C LYS A 286 -11.49 7.82 -14.42
N PHE A 287 -11.42 8.15 -13.12
CA PHE A 287 -12.56 8.62 -12.33
C PHE A 287 -12.40 10.06 -11.83
N ALA A 288 -11.42 10.82 -12.32
CA ALA A 288 -11.20 12.22 -11.92
C ALA A 288 -12.47 13.08 -12.09
N GLY A 289 -13.17 12.95 -13.22
CA GLY A 289 -14.42 13.66 -13.49
C GLY A 289 -15.62 13.22 -12.65
N GLN A 290 -15.47 12.16 -11.85
CA GLN A 290 -16.50 11.61 -10.96
C GLN A 290 -16.10 11.80 -9.47
N GLY A 291 -15.08 12.60 -9.19
CA GLY A 291 -14.57 12.84 -7.84
C GLY A 291 -13.69 11.72 -7.28
N GLY A 292 -13.25 10.77 -8.12
CA GLY A 292 -12.30 9.73 -7.72
C GLY A 292 -10.86 10.26 -7.69
N SER A 293 -10.09 9.83 -6.70
CA SER A 293 -8.67 10.15 -6.52
C SER A 293 -7.83 8.88 -6.62
N THR A 294 -6.80 8.87 -7.45
CA THR A 294 -5.85 7.74 -7.51
C THR A 294 -4.92 7.79 -6.29
N THR A 295 -5.02 6.81 -5.39
CA THR A 295 -4.28 6.80 -4.11
C THR A 295 -3.21 5.73 -4.03
N ALA A 296 -3.45 4.55 -4.62
CA ALA A 296 -2.51 3.43 -4.61
C ALA A 296 -2.55 2.64 -5.92
N SER A 297 -1.48 1.88 -6.17
CA SER A 297 -1.41 0.88 -7.24
C SER A 297 -0.90 -0.42 -6.65
N VAL A 298 -1.34 -1.57 -7.18
CA VAL A 298 -0.92 -2.90 -6.69
C VAL A 298 -0.81 -3.87 -7.85
N GLN A 299 0.19 -4.75 -7.81
CA GLN A 299 0.26 -5.89 -8.72
C GLN A 299 -0.45 -7.09 -8.09
N ILE A 300 -1.49 -7.59 -8.77
CA ILE A 300 -2.17 -8.85 -8.46
C ILE A 300 -1.83 -9.82 -9.59
N GLU A 301 -1.03 -10.83 -9.29
CA GLU A 301 -0.48 -11.78 -10.28
C GLU A 301 0.27 -11.06 -11.41
N ASP A 302 -0.19 -11.18 -12.65
CA ASP A 302 0.39 -10.57 -13.85
C ASP A 302 -0.16 -9.16 -14.15
N ARG A 303 -1.12 -8.68 -13.35
CA ARG A 303 -1.85 -7.44 -13.60
C ARG A 303 -1.53 -6.35 -12.58
N ILE A 304 -1.54 -5.11 -13.03
CA ILE A 304 -1.44 -3.91 -12.19
C ILE A 304 -2.80 -3.25 -12.11
N PHE A 305 -3.28 -3.03 -10.90
CA PHE A 305 -4.54 -2.35 -10.62
C PHE A 305 -4.31 -1.03 -9.89
N VAL A 306 -5.29 -0.12 -10.04
CA VAL A 306 -5.31 1.18 -9.36
C VAL A 306 -6.42 1.23 -8.32
N SER A 307 -6.06 1.53 -7.07
CA SER A 307 -7.02 1.90 -6.03
C SER A 307 -7.46 3.34 -6.22
N THR A 308 -8.76 3.57 -6.11
CA THR A 308 -9.36 4.89 -6.19
C THR A 308 -10.08 5.18 -4.87
N GLU A 309 -9.90 6.39 -4.35
CA GLU A 309 -10.63 6.89 -3.19
C GLU A 309 -11.65 7.96 -3.63
N TRP A 310 -12.77 8.06 -2.93
CA TRP A 310 -13.84 9.02 -3.17
C TRP A 310 -14.03 9.94 -1.95
N PHE A 311 -12.97 10.62 -1.52
CA PHE A 311 -12.97 11.51 -0.34
C PHE A 311 -14.18 12.47 -0.28
N GLY A 312 -14.59 13.04 -1.41
CA GLY A 312 -15.74 13.95 -1.48
C GLY A 312 -17.09 13.27 -1.24
N ASP A 313 -17.25 12.02 -1.68
CA ASP A 313 -18.43 11.20 -1.37
C ASP A 313 -18.41 10.78 0.10
N ALA A 314 -17.26 10.36 0.59
CA ALA A 314 -17.07 9.90 1.96
C ALA A 314 -17.37 10.97 3.02
N ALA A 315 -17.10 12.25 2.69
CA ALA A 315 -17.44 13.39 3.55
C ALA A 315 -18.96 13.55 3.77
N ASN A 316 -19.81 12.99 2.88
CA ASN A 316 -21.27 13.05 2.99
C ASN A 316 -21.80 11.89 3.84
N LYS A 317 -21.47 11.89 5.13
CA LYS A 317 -21.74 10.77 6.05
C LYS A 317 -23.21 10.36 6.08
N VAL A 318 -23.48 9.06 5.94
CA VAL A 318 -24.82 8.49 6.18
C VAL A 318 -25.07 8.48 7.69
N PRO A 319 -26.25 8.92 8.18
CA PRO A 319 -26.56 8.94 9.61
C PRO A 319 -26.32 7.58 10.28
N GLY A 320 -25.57 7.57 11.38
CA GLY A 320 -25.21 6.35 12.11
C GLY A 320 -24.04 5.56 11.53
N THR A 321 -23.34 6.11 10.52
CA THR A 321 -22.15 5.50 9.90
C THR A 321 -20.97 6.47 9.90
N LEU A 322 -19.81 6.00 9.44
CA LEU A 322 -18.55 6.78 9.48
C LEU A 322 -18.22 7.51 8.17
N SER A 323 -18.92 7.19 7.06
CA SER A 323 -18.61 7.70 5.72
C SER A 323 -19.85 7.77 4.81
N GLY A 324 -19.67 8.07 3.52
CA GLY A 324 -20.73 8.23 2.53
C GLY A 324 -21.47 6.93 2.18
N ASN A 325 -22.34 6.95 1.17
CA ASN A 325 -23.25 5.83 0.88
C ASN A 325 -22.78 4.85 -0.21
N ARG A 326 -21.53 4.96 -0.69
CA ARG A 326 -21.02 4.11 -1.79
C ARG A 326 -20.96 2.63 -1.40
N THR A 327 -21.39 1.77 -2.34
CA THR A 327 -21.37 0.30 -2.25
C THR A 327 -20.46 -0.37 -3.28
N GLU A 328 -19.99 0.37 -4.27
CA GLU A 328 -19.21 -0.14 -5.40
C GLU A 328 -17.91 0.65 -5.56
N PHE A 329 -16.80 -0.09 -5.58
CA PHE A 329 -15.45 0.44 -5.64
C PHE A 329 -14.68 -0.25 -6.78
N PRO A 330 -14.62 0.39 -7.97
CA PRO A 330 -13.86 -0.15 -9.10
C PRO A 330 -12.36 -0.23 -8.81
N LEU A 331 -11.78 -1.38 -9.10
CA LEU A 331 -10.35 -1.66 -9.13
C LEU A 331 -9.99 -2.01 -10.59
N TYR A 332 -9.40 -1.07 -11.32
CA TYR A 332 -9.23 -1.19 -12.78
C TYR A 332 -7.79 -1.52 -13.18
N ASP A 333 -7.65 -2.40 -14.16
CA ASP A 333 -6.37 -2.87 -14.70
C ASP A 333 -5.73 -1.81 -15.62
N ILE A 334 -4.47 -1.44 -15.33
CA ILE A 334 -3.65 -0.50 -16.13
C ILE A 334 -2.42 -1.17 -16.77
N THR A 335 -2.33 -2.50 -16.73
CA THR A 335 -1.13 -3.26 -17.14
C THR A 335 -0.66 -2.90 -18.54
N SER A 336 -1.58 -2.93 -19.51
CA SER A 336 -1.25 -2.66 -20.92
C SER A 336 -0.93 -1.18 -21.17
N ASP A 337 -1.50 -0.26 -20.40
CA ASP A 337 -1.20 1.16 -20.51
C ASP A 337 0.22 1.45 -20.00
N VAL A 338 0.60 0.84 -18.88
CA VAL A 338 1.98 0.93 -18.35
C VAL A 338 2.97 0.32 -19.33
N GLU A 339 2.68 -0.85 -19.89
CA GLU A 339 3.54 -1.48 -20.91
C GLU A 339 3.72 -0.61 -22.15
N LYS A 340 2.66 0.05 -22.60
CA LYS A 340 2.72 0.97 -23.74
C LYS A 340 3.59 2.20 -23.46
N ILE A 341 3.60 2.69 -22.23
CA ILE A 341 4.47 3.81 -21.82
C ILE A 341 5.95 3.36 -21.73
N LEU A 342 6.19 2.09 -21.44
CA LEU A 342 7.55 1.53 -21.30
C LEU A 342 8.21 1.14 -22.64
N ALA A 343 7.39 0.91 -23.68
CA ALA A 343 7.81 0.48 -25.02
C ALA A 343 8.57 1.56 -25.79
#